data_AF-A0A3B4UQ21-F1
#
_entry.id   AF-A0A3B4UQ21-F1
#
_cell.length_a   1.000
_cell.length_b   1.000
_cell.length_c   1.000
_cell.angle_alpha   90.00
_cell.angle_beta   90.00
_cell.angle_gamma   90.00
#
_symmetry.space_group_name_H-M   'P 1'
#
loop_
_entity.id
_entity.type
_entity.pdbx_description
1 polymer ?
#
loop_
_entity_poly.entity_id
_entity_poly.type
_entity_poly.pdbx_seq_one_letter_code
_entity_poly.pdbx_strand_id
1 'polypeptide(L)'
;MPRGRSATSAHSDSSEMDIDGTESEIAKLQRQFRIMEGDRQAYNIQAREQIRKQQQEMDKLLKEQEELHRNLGVCKSLSHQQRDSEDAKSLRALLEQRDMLEDKLVKEKQCQKELEREISNIELKLAELRKGEVSISDTQRSEVRQTQKAIRTLEYKLDRALTRFNEQLTKNSHLREELQTLHIERVRFQQLHNRLDKELQEVRKKIGESVNLSNAAYDARVEAQSKMTMMREKAVKDLSQYNAEMKELERVIAHECSLKEFMTTKCSERSGQDDSHETGHRQLSEVKEQRRTDSGEESLDVLKEVFERIQAMTGEDNLDMLVTRFIQVEDRKFALFNFVNEQNNEAEALRDHISQIQEEMEQFRVKGLQQEHNHRSLLRDIDEQQKETECQAEDYENQASIISKILDEIKTGVNSIFSKMECDHSVIEDMLGSSTGISENNIMSYLGLVEQKTNELLTIQAFLDSKDLEKDYNPKDLAKFLLGQNPELLQQNISIQPAVNSAEYDEEESVVTDEEERPLSQGELRRRIMKAVLQKESSVQQAVTKASKINQQFDGQRHSLEDALI
;
A
#
# COMPACT_ATOMS: atom_id res chain seq x y z
N MET A 1 91.71 -72.66 -100.64
CA MET A 1 91.35 -73.68 -99.62
C MET A 1 90.08 -73.24 -98.91
N PRO A 2 89.23 -74.13 -98.36
CA PRO A 2 89.13 -75.59 -98.53
C PRO A 2 87.69 -76.04 -98.92
N ARG A 3 87.56 -77.10 -99.73
CA ARG A 3 87.17 -78.49 -99.36
C ARG A 3 85.70 -78.70 -98.96
N GLY A 4 85.07 -79.67 -99.63
CA GLY A 4 83.92 -80.41 -99.10
C GLY A 4 83.26 -81.42 -100.05
N ARG A 5 83.89 -82.60 -100.18
CA ARG A 5 83.34 -83.98 -100.38
C ARG A 5 82.34 -84.25 -101.53
N SER A 6 82.57 -85.15 -102.51
CA SER A 6 82.83 -86.63 -102.49
C SER A 6 81.60 -87.51 -102.20
N ALA A 7 81.21 -88.35 -103.19
CA ALA A 7 80.77 -89.77 -103.09
C ALA A 7 80.10 -90.22 -104.43
N THR A 8 80.78 -91.02 -105.30
CA THR A 8 80.60 -92.49 -105.57
C THR A 8 79.33 -92.86 -106.39
N SER A 9 79.28 -93.85 -107.30
CA SER A 9 80.07 -95.07 -107.53
C SER A 9 79.75 -95.75 -108.88
N ALA A 10 80.76 -96.48 -109.41
CA ALA A 10 80.74 -97.73 -110.21
C ALA A 10 80.09 -97.76 -111.62
N HIS A 11 80.80 -97.99 -112.73
CA HIS A 11 81.68 -99.08 -113.21
C HIS A 11 80.96 -100.18 -114.00
N SER A 12 81.34 -100.33 -115.28
CA SER A 12 81.97 -101.51 -115.92
C SER A 12 82.03 -101.23 -117.44
N ASP A 13 83.17 -101.03 -118.12
CA ASP A 13 84.29 -101.98 -118.39
C ASP A 13 83.80 -103.19 -119.22
N SER A 14 84.35 -103.63 -120.35
CA SER A 14 85.68 -103.59 -121.00
C SER A 14 85.45 -103.99 -122.50
N SER A 15 86.19 -103.45 -123.49
CA SER A 15 87.37 -104.05 -124.20
C SER A 15 87.10 -105.44 -124.82
N GLU A 16 87.60 -105.89 -125.98
CA GLU A 16 88.74 -105.59 -126.86
C GLU A 16 88.63 -106.56 -128.07
N MET A 17 89.13 -106.17 -129.25
CA MET A 17 89.82 -107.01 -130.28
C MET A 17 89.07 -108.25 -130.88
N ASP A 18 89.07 -108.57 -132.18
CA ASP A 18 89.95 -108.29 -133.30
C ASP A 18 89.17 -108.45 -134.63
N ILE A 19 89.49 -107.56 -135.58
CA ILE A 19 89.69 -107.82 -137.02
C ILE A 19 88.67 -108.74 -137.72
N ASP A 20 87.56 -108.14 -138.18
CA ASP A 20 87.11 -108.31 -139.57
C ASP A 20 86.23 -107.12 -140.02
N GLY A 21 86.48 -106.57 -141.20
CA GLY A 21 85.53 -105.68 -141.89
C GLY A 21 85.75 -104.15 -141.75
N THR A 22 86.69 -103.62 -142.53
CA THR A 22 86.97 -102.18 -142.80
C THR A 22 85.75 -101.33 -143.22
N GLU A 23 84.58 -101.93 -143.44
CA GLU A 23 83.33 -101.23 -143.79
C GLU A 23 82.57 -100.68 -142.56
N SER A 24 82.81 -101.22 -141.35
CA SER A 24 82.14 -100.74 -140.12
C SER A 24 82.70 -99.42 -139.57
N GLU A 25 83.98 -99.12 -139.84
CA GLU A 25 84.66 -97.90 -139.35
C GLU A 25 84.24 -96.64 -140.12
N ILE A 26 83.99 -96.75 -141.43
CA ILE A 26 83.55 -95.61 -142.26
C ILE A 26 82.14 -95.12 -141.85
N ALA A 27 81.25 -96.05 -141.49
CA ALA A 27 79.90 -95.70 -141.01
C ALA A 27 79.92 -95.02 -139.63
N LYS A 28 80.85 -95.40 -138.73
CA LYS A 28 81.03 -94.75 -137.42
C LYS A 28 81.59 -93.32 -137.57
N LEU A 29 82.57 -93.11 -138.46
CA LEU A 29 83.17 -91.80 -138.70
C LEU A 29 82.19 -90.81 -139.35
N GLN A 30 81.37 -91.24 -140.31
CA GLN A 30 80.31 -90.39 -140.89
C GLN A 30 79.24 -89.99 -139.85
N ARG A 31 78.90 -90.90 -138.92
CA ARG A 31 77.97 -90.59 -137.83
C ARG A 31 78.59 -89.62 -136.81
N GLN A 32 79.88 -89.78 -136.50
CA GLN A 32 80.61 -88.88 -135.62
C GLN A 32 80.72 -87.46 -136.20
N PHE A 33 81.01 -87.30 -137.50
CA PHE A 33 81.07 -85.98 -138.13
C PHE A 33 79.73 -85.24 -138.07
N ARG A 34 78.62 -85.96 -138.27
CA ARG A 34 77.27 -85.38 -138.21
C ARG A 34 76.88 -84.94 -136.79
N ILE A 35 77.29 -85.70 -135.77
CA ILE A 35 77.10 -85.34 -134.36
C ILE A 35 77.97 -84.12 -134.02
N MET A 36 79.23 -84.10 -134.44
CA MET A 36 80.14 -82.98 -134.16
C MET A 36 79.71 -81.68 -134.83
N GLU A 37 79.17 -81.73 -136.06
CA GLU A 37 78.58 -80.56 -136.71
C GLU A 37 77.32 -80.07 -135.98
N GLY A 38 76.48 -80.98 -135.49
CA GLY A 38 75.33 -80.66 -134.65
C GLY A 38 75.74 -79.99 -133.34
N ASP A 39 76.74 -80.54 -132.64
CA ASP A 39 77.27 -80.00 -131.39
C ASP A 39 77.93 -78.64 -131.60
N ARG A 40 78.66 -78.44 -132.71
CA ARG A 40 79.27 -77.15 -133.07
C ARG A 40 78.20 -76.08 -133.33
N GLN A 41 77.10 -76.43 -134.00
CA GLN A 41 75.99 -75.51 -134.21
C GLN A 41 75.24 -75.20 -132.90
N ALA A 42 74.99 -76.22 -132.07
CA ALA A 42 74.35 -76.06 -130.77
C ALA A 42 75.15 -75.11 -129.85
N TYR A 43 76.47 -75.31 -129.75
CA TYR A 43 77.35 -74.43 -128.97
C TYR A 43 77.35 -72.99 -129.49
N ASN A 44 77.32 -72.78 -130.81
CA ASN A 44 77.29 -71.43 -131.39
C ASN A 44 75.98 -70.70 -131.07
N ILE A 45 74.85 -71.41 -131.12
CA ILE A 45 73.54 -70.87 -130.74
C ILE A 45 73.51 -70.54 -129.25
N GLN A 46 73.99 -71.46 -128.39
CA GLN A 46 74.04 -71.27 -126.95
C GLN A 46 74.92 -70.07 -126.55
N ALA A 47 76.08 -69.92 -127.19
CA ALA A 47 76.98 -68.79 -126.95
C ALA A 47 76.32 -67.45 -127.35
N ARG A 48 75.61 -67.40 -128.47
CA ARG A 48 74.87 -66.19 -128.90
C ARG A 48 73.72 -65.85 -127.96
N GLU A 49 72.98 -66.85 -127.48
CA GLU A 49 71.92 -66.62 -126.48
C GLU A 49 72.48 -66.10 -125.15
N GLN A 50 73.64 -66.61 -124.71
CA GLN A 50 74.27 -66.16 -123.47
C GLN A 50 74.77 -64.72 -123.57
N ILE A 51 75.37 -64.34 -124.71
CA ILE A 51 75.76 -62.94 -124.98
C ILE A 51 74.52 -62.03 -124.99
N ARG A 52 73.41 -62.46 -125.61
CA ARG A 52 72.17 -61.69 -125.63
C ARG A 52 71.60 -61.46 -124.22
N LYS A 53 71.63 -62.49 -123.37
CA LYS A 53 71.17 -62.39 -121.96
C LYS A 53 72.05 -61.42 -121.17
N GLN A 54 73.37 -61.49 -121.32
CA GLN A 54 74.30 -60.58 -120.65
C GLN A 54 74.10 -59.13 -121.09
N GLN A 55 73.85 -58.87 -122.37
CA GLN A 55 73.55 -57.51 -122.87
C GLN A 55 72.24 -56.96 -122.27
N GLN A 56 71.18 -57.79 -122.20
CA GLN A 56 69.91 -57.39 -121.59
C GLN A 56 70.04 -57.08 -120.09
N GLU A 57 70.92 -57.80 -119.38
CA GLU A 57 71.18 -57.56 -117.96
C GLU A 57 71.96 -56.26 -117.74
N MET A 58 72.98 -55.97 -118.57
CA MET A 58 73.69 -54.70 -118.53
C MET A 58 72.77 -53.50 -118.79
N ASP A 59 71.88 -53.60 -119.77
CA ASP A 59 70.92 -52.53 -120.08
C ASP A 59 69.95 -52.25 -118.92
N LYS A 60 69.58 -53.28 -118.15
CA LYS A 60 68.77 -53.11 -116.93
C LYS A 60 69.54 -52.38 -115.84
N LEU A 61 70.75 -52.81 -115.53
CA LEU A 61 71.58 -52.21 -114.49
C LEU A 61 71.91 -50.74 -114.80
N LEU A 62 72.15 -50.40 -116.08
CA LEU A 62 72.37 -49.01 -116.48
C LEU A 62 71.13 -48.14 -116.23
N LYS A 63 69.92 -48.65 -116.52
CA LYS A 63 68.68 -47.92 -116.23
C LYS A 63 68.48 -47.70 -114.73
N GLU A 64 68.73 -48.71 -113.91
CA GLU A 64 68.66 -48.58 -112.44
C GLU A 64 69.68 -47.56 -111.91
N GLN A 65 70.91 -47.57 -112.45
CA GLN A 65 71.93 -46.60 -112.08
C GLN A 65 71.49 -45.17 -112.41
N GLU A 66 70.89 -44.95 -113.58
CA GLU A 66 70.37 -43.63 -113.95
C GLU A 66 69.20 -43.19 -113.05
N GLU A 67 68.28 -44.09 -112.68
CA GLU A 67 67.18 -43.80 -111.76
C GLU A 67 67.67 -43.40 -110.36
N LEU A 68 68.65 -44.12 -109.81
CA LEU A 68 69.25 -43.79 -108.51
C LEU A 68 69.94 -42.43 -108.55
N HIS A 69 70.67 -42.10 -109.63
CA HIS A 69 71.27 -40.78 -109.78
C HIS A 69 70.24 -39.66 -109.87
N ARG A 70 69.10 -39.89 -110.57
CA ARG A 70 68.00 -38.92 -110.61
C ARG A 70 67.41 -38.69 -109.22
N ASN A 71 67.13 -39.75 -108.45
CA ASN A 71 66.59 -39.63 -107.09
C ASN A 71 67.56 -38.92 -106.13
N LEU A 72 68.85 -39.24 -106.20
CA LEU A 72 69.87 -38.54 -105.41
C LEU A 72 69.94 -37.06 -105.78
N GLY A 73 69.79 -36.73 -107.07
CA GLY A 73 69.74 -35.34 -107.55
C GLY A 73 68.53 -34.56 -107.02
N VAL A 74 67.36 -35.20 -106.93
CA VAL A 74 66.15 -34.60 -106.35
C VAL A 74 66.33 -34.36 -104.84
N CYS A 75 66.80 -35.35 -104.08
CA CYS A 75 67.03 -35.20 -102.65
C CYS A 75 68.13 -34.18 -102.32
N LYS A 76 69.19 -34.10 -103.15
CA LYS A 76 70.26 -33.10 -103.02
C LYS A 76 69.94 -31.79 -103.75
N SER A 77 68.73 -31.63 -104.26
CA SER A 77 68.35 -30.37 -104.88
C SER A 77 68.42 -29.26 -103.83
N LEU A 78 68.93 -28.11 -104.24
CA LEU A 78 69.14 -26.96 -103.36
C LEU A 78 67.85 -26.54 -102.65
N SER A 79 66.68 -26.74 -103.28
CA SER A 79 65.38 -26.41 -102.69
C SER A 79 65.03 -27.29 -101.49
N HIS A 80 65.27 -28.60 -101.55
CA HIS A 80 65.00 -29.49 -100.41
C HIS A 80 65.96 -29.21 -99.24
N GLN A 81 67.24 -29.01 -99.52
CA GLN A 81 68.23 -28.69 -98.49
C GLN A 81 67.98 -27.33 -97.81
N GLN A 82 67.46 -26.34 -98.55
CA GLN A 82 67.07 -25.05 -97.98
C GLN A 82 65.85 -25.19 -97.05
N ARG A 83 64.82 -25.95 -97.45
CA ARG A 83 63.65 -26.23 -96.61
C ARG A 83 64.04 -26.93 -95.31
N ASP A 84 64.88 -27.96 -95.37
CA ASP A 84 65.36 -28.66 -94.18
C ASP A 84 66.14 -27.74 -93.23
N SER A 85 66.91 -26.79 -93.78
CA SER A 85 67.64 -25.78 -92.99
C SER A 85 66.70 -24.76 -92.34
N GLU A 86 65.64 -24.35 -93.04
CA GLU A 86 64.60 -23.46 -92.52
C GLU A 86 63.78 -24.13 -91.41
N ASP A 87 63.36 -25.38 -91.61
CA ASP A 87 62.64 -26.17 -90.60
C ASP A 87 63.51 -26.41 -89.36
N ALA A 88 64.80 -26.70 -89.53
CA ALA A 88 65.73 -26.87 -88.40
C ALA A 88 66.00 -25.56 -87.62
N LYS A 89 65.87 -24.39 -88.27
CA LYS A 89 65.93 -23.08 -87.59
C LYS A 89 64.63 -22.78 -86.86
N SER A 90 63.49 -23.05 -87.50
CA SER A 90 62.16 -22.89 -86.90
C SER A 90 62.01 -23.75 -85.65
N LEU A 91 62.42 -25.02 -85.71
CA LEU A 91 62.37 -25.94 -84.57
C LEU A 91 63.26 -25.47 -83.41
N ARG A 92 64.44 -24.92 -83.69
CA ARG A 92 65.32 -24.34 -82.66
C ARG A 92 64.67 -23.14 -81.98
N ALA A 93 64.08 -22.22 -82.74
CA ALA A 93 63.38 -21.07 -82.18
C ALA A 93 62.20 -21.49 -81.29
N LEU A 94 61.45 -22.53 -81.69
CA LEU A 94 60.35 -23.06 -80.88
C LEU A 94 60.84 -23.74 -79.59
N LEU A 95 61.96 -24.45 -79.63
CA LEU A 95 62.57 -25.06 -78.43
C LEU A 95 63.08 -23.98 -77.46
N GLU A 96 63.74 -22.94 -77.96
CA GLU A 96 64.18 -21.81 -77.13
C GLU A 96 62.98 -21.09 -76.49
N GLN A 97 61.88 -20.91 -77.24
CA GLN A 97 60.63 -20.36 -76.69
C GLN A 97 60.01 -21.25 -75.62
N ARG A 98 60.00 -22.57 -75.82
CA ARG A 98 59.54 -23.52 -74.80
C ARG A 98 60.36 -23.40 -73.52
N ASP A 99 61.68 -23.39 -73.63
CA ASP A 99 62.59 -23.32 -72.48
C ASP A 99 62.39 -22.01 -71.70
N MET A 100 62.24 -20.88 -72.42
CA MET A 100 61.90 -19.59 -71.79
C MET A 100 60.56 -19.60 -71.05
N LEU A 101 59.54 -20.27 -71.60
CA LEU A 101 58.23 -20.40 -70.94
C LEU A 101 58.30 -21.32 -69.73
N GLU A 102 59.08 -22.40 -69.80
CA GLU A 102 59.30 -23.32 -68.69
C GLU A 102 60.01 -22.62 -67.52
N ASP A 103 61.05 -21.82 -67.80
CA ASP A 103 61.72 -20.99 -66.80
C ASP A 103 60.76 -19.98 -66.14
N LYS A 104 59.90 -19.32 -66.92
CA LYS A 104 58.88 -18.40 -66.38
C LYS A 104 57.88 -19.15 -65.50
N LEU A 105 57.44 -20.34 -65.92
CA LEU A 105 56.50 -21.16 -65.18
C LEU A 105 57.10 -21.64 -63.85
N VAL A 106 58.39 -21.99 -63.84
CA VAL A 106 59.12 -22.35 -62.62
C VAL A 106 59.20 -21.17 -61.66
N LYS A 107 59.53 -19.96 -62.15
CA LYS A 107 59.57 -18.74 -61.32
C LYS A 107 58.19 -18.41 -60.75
N GLU A 108 57.14 -18.48 -61.56
CA GLU A 108 55.77 -18.23 -61.10
C GLU A 108 55.33 -19.24 -60.02
N LYS A 109 55.67 -20.52 -60.20
CA LYS A 109 55.44 -21.55 -59.17
C LYS A 109 56.19 -21.29 -57.87
N GLN A 110 57.39 -20.71 -57.93
CA GLN A 110 58.13 -20.33 -56.72
C GLN A 110 57.46 -19.15 -56.01
N CYS A 111 57.07 -18.11 -56.75
CA CYS A 111 56.31 -16.98 -56.22
C CYS A 111 54.99 -17.44 -55.56
N GLN A 112 54.26 -18.35 -56.20
CA GLN A 112 53.02 -18.89 -55.66
C GLN A 112 53.25 -19.61 -54.31
N LYS A 113 54.30 -20.43 -54.20
CA LYS A 113 54.65 -21.09 -52.94
C LYS A 113 55.04 -20.11 -51.83
N GLU A 114 55.69 -19.00 -52.18
CA GLU A 114 56.02 -17.95 -51.23
C GLU A 114 54.77 -17.25 -50.72
N LEU A 115 53.84 -16.89 -51.60
CA LEU A 115 52.56 -16.30 -51.24
C LEU A 115 51.69 -17.25 -50.41
N GLU A 116 51.62 -18.54 -50.77
CA GLU A 116 50.91 -19.55 -49.98
C GLU A 116 51.47 -19.68 -48.55
N ARG A 117 52.79 -19.55 -48.38
CA ARG A 117 53.44 -19.54 -47.07
C ARG A 117 53.08 -18.29 -46.27
N GLU A 118 53.06 -17.13 -46.90
CA GLU A 118 52.65 -15.88 -46.26
C GLU A 118 51.18 -15.89 -45.85
N ILE A 119 50.29 -16.37 -46.72
CA ILE A 119 48.87 -16.56 -46.44
C ILE A 119 48.71 -17.46 -45.20
N SER A 120 49.38 -18.62 -45.19
CA SER A 120 49.32 -19.54 -44.05
C SER A 120 49.78 -18.89 -42.74
N ASN A 121 50.84 -18.06 -42.79
CA ASN A 121 51.35 -17.36 -41.61
C ASN A 121 50.37 -16.28 -41.11
N ILE A 122 49.73 -15.54 -42.02
CA ILE A 122 48.71 -14.53 -41.66
C ILE A 122 47.45 -15.22 -41.12
N GLU A 123 47.02 -16.33 -41.71
CA GLU A 123 45.88 -17.12 -41.23
C GLU A 123 46.11 -17.64 -39.80
N LEU A 124 47.32 -18.12 -39.49
CA LEU A 124 47.70 -18.52 -38.13
C LEU A 124 47.62 -17.35 -37.14
N LYS A 125 48.16 -16.19 -37.49
CA LYS A 125 48.08 -14.99 -36.64
C LYS A 125 46.64 -14.52 -36.43
N LEU A 126 45.81 -14.58 -37.46
CA LEU A 126 44.38 -14.26 -37.35
C LEU A 126 43.64 -15.25 -36.45
N ALA A 127 43.98 -16.53 -36.52
CA ALA A 127 43.40 -17.55 -35.64
C ALA A 127 43.77 -17.34 -34.17
N GLU A 128 45.03 -16.95 -33.89
CA GLU A 128 45.49 -16.62 -32.53
C GLU A 128 44.79 -15.38 -31.97
N LEU A 129 44.67 -14.31 -32.76
CA LEU A 129 43.96 -13.10 -32.36
C LEU A 129 42.47 -13.37 -32.11
N ARG A 130 41.80 -14.14 -32.98
CA ARG A 130 40.39 -14.52 -32.79
C ARG A 130 40.19 -15.37 -31.53
N LYS A 131 41.11 -16.29 -31.21
CA LYS A 131 41.05 -17.06 -29.96
C LYS A 131 41.19 -16.18 -28.72
N GLY A 132 42.12 -15.22 -28.75
CA GLY A 132 42.30 -14.26 -27.66
C GLY A 132 41.10 -13.35 -27.46
N GLU A 133 40.55 -12.80 -28.55
CA GLU A 133 39.44 -11.85 -28.51
C GLU A 133 38.12 -12.49 -28.05
N VAL A 134 37.84 -13.72 -28.47
CA VAL A 134 36.66 -14.49 -28.00
C VAL A 134 36.79 -14.79 -26.50
N SER A 135 37.98 -15.22 -26.04
CA SER A 135 38.21 -15.52 -24.63
C SER A 135 38.12 -14.27 -23.74
N ILE A 136 38.63 -13.12 -24.19
CA ILE A 136 38.54 -11.84 -23.47
C ILE A 136 37.10 -11.34 -23.44
N SER A 137 36.36 -11.44 -24.55
CA SER A 137 34.96 -11.00 -24.63
C SER A 137 34.05 -11.79 -23.69
N ASP A 138 34.21 -13.13 -23.64
CA ASP A 138 33.42 -13.97 -22.75
C ASP A 138 33.78 -13.73 -21.27
N THR A 139 35.06 -13.52 -20.96
CA THR A 139 35.52 -13.20 -19.61
C THR A 139 34.99 -11.83 -19.16
N GLN A 140 35.08 -10.80 -20.00
CA GLN A 140 34.52 -9.48 -19.71
C GLN A 140 33.00 -9.52 -19.56
N ARG A 141 32.27 -10.23 -20.43
CA ARG A 141 30.80 -10.39 -20.29
C ARG A 141 30.42 -11.12 -19.01
N SER A 142 31.20 -12.13 -18.62
CA SER A 142 31.04 -12.84 -17.35
C SER A 142 31.26 -11.91 -16.15
N GLU A 143 32.38 -11.17 -16.13
CA GLU A 143 32.72 -10.23 -15.06
C GLU A 143 31.69 -9.11 -14.94
N VAL A 144 31.26 -8.51 -16.06
CA VAL A 144 30.19 -7.49 -16.08
C VAL A 144 28.87 -8.05 -15.54
N ARG A 145 28.52 -9.30 -15.87
CA ARG A 145 27.33 -9.95 -15.29
C ARG A 145 27.48 -10.21 -13.79
N GLN A 146 28.67 -10.58 -13.33
CA GLN A 146 28.94 -10.80 -11.90
C GLN A 146 28.89 -9.50 -11.11
N THR A 147 29.52 -8.42 -11.60
CA THR A 147 29.46 -7.10 -10.97
C THR A 147 28.04 -6.57 -10.94
N GLN A 148 27.27 -6.75 -12.02
CA GLN A 148 25.88 -6.30 -12.05
C GLN A 148 24.97 -7.11 -11.11
N LYS A 149 25.22 -8.42 -10.94
CA LYS A 149 24.56 -9.22 -9.89
C LYS A 149 24.94 -8.75 -8.48
N ALA A 150 26.21 -8.41 -8.26
CA ALA A 150 26.68 -7.89 -6.98
C ALA A 150 26.04 -6.52 -6.65
N ILE A 151 25.95 -5.63 -7.64
CA ILE A 151 25.25 -4.33 -7.53
C ILE A 151 23.80 -4.55 -7.14
N ARG A 152 23.05 -5.39 -7.87
CA ARG A 152 21.63 -5.69 -7.54
C ARG A 152 21.46 -6.27 -6.14
N THR A 153 22.40 -7.11 -5.71
CA THR A 153 22.37 -7.69 -4.36
C THR A 153 22.62 -6.63 -3.29
N LEU A 154 23.52 -5.68 -3.54
CA LEU A 154 23.79 -4.56 -2.64
C LEU A 154 22.63 -3.56 -2.62
N GLU A 155 22.02 -3.27 -3.77
CA GLU A 155 20.80 -2.45 -3.89
C GLU A 155 19.67 -3.08 -3.07
N TYR A 156 19.39 -4.38 -3.27
CA TYR A 156 18.38 -5.09 -2.49
C TYR A 156 18.66 -5.07 -0.98
N LYS A 157 19.92 -5.22 -0.57
CA LYS A 157 20.32 -5.12 0.85
C LYS A 157 20.12 -3.70 1.39
N LEU A 158 20.42 -2.68 0.59
CA LEU A 158 20.22 -1.28 0.94
C LEU A 158 18.73 -0.97 1.09
N ASP A 159 17.90 -1.35 0.12
CA ASP A 159 16.46 -1.17 0.16
C ASP A 159 15.86 -1.85 1.38
N ARG A 160 16.24 -3.11 1.65
CA ARG A 160 15.77 -3.83 2.84
C ARG A 160 16.21 -3.15 4.14
N ALA A 161 17.40 -2.54 4.18
CA ALA A 161 17.85 -1.77 5.34
C ALA A 161 17.07 -0.45 5.48
N LEU A 162 16.78 0.23 4.37
CA LEU A 162 15.98 1.45 4.33
C LEU A 162 14.53 1.20 4.75
N THR A 163 13.88 0.12 4.26
CA THR A 163 12.53 -0.26 4.69
C THR A 163 12.50 -0.51 6.19
N ARG A 164 13.45 -1.30 6.72
CA ARG A 164 13.56 -1.53 8.18
C ARG A 164 13.80 -0.24 8.96
N PHE A 165 14.63 0.67 8.45
CA PHE A 165 14.86 1.96 9.08
C PHE A 165 13.59 2.82 9.10
N ASN A 166 12.85 2.87 7.98
CA ASN A 166 11.58 3.57 7.88
C ASN A 166 10.52 2.96 8.81
N GLU A 167 10.43 1.63 8.91
CA GLU A 167 9.57 0.94 9.89
C GLU A 167 9.93 1.31 11.34
N GLN A 168 11.22 1.47 11.66
CA GLN A 168 11.63 1.92 12.99
C GLN A 168 11.29 3.40 13.21
N LEU A 169 11.37 4.24 12.18
CA LEU A 169 10.96 5.64 12.28
C LEU A 169 9.45 5.79 12.48
N THR A 170 8.62 5.01 11.78
CA THR A 170 7.17 5.03 11.98
C THR A 170 6.80 4.56 13.38
N LYS A 171 7.40 3.46 13.86
CA LYS A 171 7.25 3.01 15.26
C LYS A 171 7.71 4.08 16.25
N ASN A 172 8.82 4.77 15.99
CA ASN A 172 9.30 5.84 16.86
C ASN A 172 8.36 7.06 16.85
N SER A 173 7.75 7.39 15.70
CA SER A 173 6.71 8.43 15.61
C SER A 173 5.51 8.07 16.46
N HIS A 174 5.01 6.84 16.35
CA HIS A 174 3.87 6.36 17.13
C HIS A 174 4.16 6.39 18.64
N LEU A 175 5.34 5.93 19.07
CA LEU A 175 5.75 6.01 20.47
C LEU A 175 5.87 7.46 20.99
N ARG A 176 6.25 8.42 20.13
CA ARG A 176 6.27 9.85 20.51
C ARG A 176 4.86 10.41 20.66
N GLU A 177 3.94 10.02 19.79
CA GLU A 177 2.53 10.39 19.89
C GLU A 177 1.92 9.82 21.17
N GLU A 178 2.15 8.54 21.47
CA GLU A 178 1.73 7.90 22.73
C GLU A 178 2.33 8.59 23.96
N LEU A 179 3.63 8.95 23.93
CA LEU A 179 4.23 9.72 25.02
C LEU A 179 3.57 11.09 25.18
N GLN A 180 3.22 11.74 24.07
CA GLN A 180 2.55 13.04 24.12
C GLN A 180 1.13 12.92 24.69
N THR A 181 0.36 11.89 24.31
CA THR A 181 -0.96 11.64 24.89
C THR A 181 -0.86 11.36 26.38
N LEU A 182 0.05 10.47 26.80
CA LEU A 182 0.30 10.18 28.22
C LEU A 182 0.75 11.41 29.01
N HIS A 183 1.55 12.30 28.41
CA HIS A 183 1.93 13.57 29.03
C HIS A 183 0.72 14.49 29.24
N ILE A 184 -0.15 14.62 28.24
CA ILE A 184 -1.36 15.43 28.33
C ILE A 184 -2.30 14.86 29.40
N GLU A 185 -2.49 13.55 29.42
CA GLU A 185 -3.30 12.86 30.42
C GLU A 185 -2.74 13.05 31.83
N ARG A 186 -1.43 12.89 32.03
CA ARG A 186 -0.78 13.14 33.32
C ARG A 186 -0.99 14.59 33.78
N VAL A 187 -0.89 15.57 32.89
CA VAL A 187 -1.14 16.97 33.21
C VAL A 187 -2.60 17.19 33.61
N ARG A 188 -3.56 16.62 32.87
CA ARG A 188 -4.99 16.67 33.21
C ARG A 188 -5.27 16.02 34.56
N PHE A 189 -4.67 14.86 34.83
CA PHE A 189 -4.79 14.15 36.10
C PHE A 189 -4.21 14.98 37.26
N GLN A 190 -3.03 15.58 37.09
CA GLN A 190 -2.44 16.45 38.10
C GLN A 190 -3.32 17.68 38.37
N GLN A 191 -3.91 18.27 37.34
CA GLN A 191 -4.85 19.38 37.51
C GLN A 191 -6.09 18.96 38.31
N LEU A 192 -6.65 17.77 38.03
CA LEU A 192 -7.78 17.23 38.77
C LEU A 192 -7.39 16.95 40.24
N HIS A 193 -6.25 16.30 40.47
CA HIS A 193 -5.73 16.04 41.81
C HIS A 193 -5.56 17.34 42.61
N ASN A 194 -4.96 18.36 42.01
CA ASN A 194 -4.79 19.66 42.67
C ASN A 194 -6.12 20.36 42.97
N ARG A 195 -7.17 20.15 42.16
CA ARG A 195 -8.53 20.66 42.44
C ARG A 195 -9.15 19.92 43.63
N LEU A 196 -9.09 18.59 43.61
CA LEU A 196 -9.59 17.75 44.71
C LEU A 196 -8.85 18.05 46.03
N ASP A 197 -7.54 18.28 45.99
CA ASP A 197 -6.77 18.69 47.17
C ASP A 197 -7.23 20.04 47.73
N LYS A 198 -7.56 21.00 46.86
CA LYS A 198 -8.10 22.30 47.28
C LYS A 198 -9.48 22.15 47.93
N GLU A 199 -10.37 21.38 47.31
CA GLU A 199 -11.69 21.08 47.87
C GLU A 199 -11.57 20.38 49.25
N LEU A 200 -10.62 19.44 49.37
CA LEU A 200 -10.35 18.76 50.63
C LEU A 200 -9.83 19.74 51.70
N GLN A 201 -8.93 20.65 51.34
CA GLN A 201 -8.46 21.72 52.23
C GLN A 201 -9.60 22.66 52.65
N GLU A 202 -10.49 23.04 51.74
CA GLU A 202 -11.67 23.86 52.05
C GLU A 202 -12.63 23.14 53.01
N VAL A 203 -12.88 21.85 52.79
CA VAL A 203 -13.71 21.04 53.69
C VAL A 203 -13.06 20.95 55.07
N ARG A 204 -11.74 20.70 55.16
CA ARG A 204 -11.01 20.71 56.44
C ARG A 204 -11.12 22.06 57.14
N LYS A 205 -11.03 23.16 56.39
CA LYS A 205 -11.20 24.52 56.94
C LYS A 205 -12.62 24.72 57.49
N LYS A 206 -13.66 24.33 56.75
CA LYS A 206 -15.06 24.38 57.19
C LYS A 206 -15.30 23.53 58.45
N ILE A 207 -14.70 22.34 58.52
CA ILE A 207 -14.73 21.50 59.73
C ILE A 207 -14.08 22.25 60.90
N GLY A 208 -12.90 22.84 60.71
CA GLY A 208 -12.23 23.64 61.73
C GLY A 208 -13.07 24.84 62.21
N GLU A 209 -13.70 25.56 61.28
CA GLU A 209 -14.62 26.66 61.59
C GLU A 209 -15.83 26.19 62.40
N SER A 210 -16.42 25.05 62.03
CA SER A 210 -17.55 24.45 62.77
C SER A 210 -17.14 24.00 64.19
N VAL A 211 -15.96 23.42 64.35
CA VAL A 211 -15.42 23.06 65.67
C VAL A 211 -15.18 24.31 66.52
N ASN A 212 -14.62 25.38 65.95
CA ASN A 212 -14.41 26.63 66.67
C ASN A 212 -15.73 27.28 67.09
N LEU A 213 -16.73 27.30 66.21
CA LEU A 213 -18.09 27.77 66.53
C LEU A 213 -18.70 26.95 67.65
N SER A 214 -18.56 25.62 67.60
CA SER A 214 -19.06 24.71 68.63
C SER A 214 -18.39 24.94 69.98
N ASN A 215 -17.07 25.13 70.00
CA ASN A 215 -16.32 25.46 71.22
C ASN A 215 -16.77 26.81 71.79
N ALA A 216 -16.90 27.84 70.96
CA ALA A 216 -17.38 29.16 71.40
C ALA A 216 -18.80 29.09 72.00
N ALA A 217 -19.70 28.33 71.39
CA ALA A 217 -21.05 28.09 71.91
C ALA A 217 -21.02 27.31 73.24
N TYR A 218 -20.11 26.35 73.38
CA TYR A 218 -19.91 25.60 74.62
C TYR A 218 -19.40 26.50 75.74
N ASP A 219 -18.40 27.34 75.48
CA ASP A 219 -17.85 28.30 76.44
C ASP A 219 -18.93 29.29 76.90
N ALA A 220 -19.68 29.87 75.96
CA ALA A 220 -20.81 30.76 76.28
C ALA A 220 -21.87 30.06 77.16
N ARG A 221 -22.18 28.78 76.89
CA ARG A 221 -23.09 27.99 77.72
C ARG A 221 -22.54 27.78 79.13
N VAL A 222 -21.26 27.46 79.27
CA VAL A 222 -20.60 27.26 80.56
C VAL A 222 -20.59 28.56 81.37
N GLU A 223 -20.30 29.70 80.73
CA GLU A 223 -20.37 31.01 81.37
C GLU A 223 -21.79 31.34 81.85
N ALA A 224 -22.81 31.11 81.02
CA ALA A 224 -24.20 31.33 81.38
C ALA A 224 -24.62 30.42 82.55
N GLN A 225 -24.21 29.15 82.53
CA GLN A 225 -24.46 28.20 83.61
C GLN A 225 -23.79 28.63 84.92
N SER A 226 -22.55 29.11 84.87
CA SER A 226 -21.80 29.64 86.02
C SER A 226 -22.47 30.88 86.62
N LYS A 227 -22.90 31.83 85.77
CA LYS A 227 -23.68 33.00 86.21
C LYS A 227 -25.00 32.59 86.86
N MET A 228 -25.70 31.62 86.28
CA MET A 228 -26.94 31.09 86.83
C MET A 228 -26.74 30.41 88.19
N THR A 229 -25.67 29.61 88.37
CA THR A 229 -25.34 29.02 89.68
C THR A 229 -25.02 30.09 90.72
N MET A 230 -24.24 31.11 90.36
CA MET A 230 -23.92 32.23 91.25
C MET A 230 -25.18 32.99 91.69
N MET A 231 -26.10 33.27 90.76
CA MET A 231 -27.36 33.96 91.08
C MET A 231 -28.26 33.10 91.98
N ARG A 232 -28.32 31.78 91.77
CA ARG A 232 -29.05 30.87 92.67
C ARG A 232 -28.44 30.85 94.07
N GLU A 233 -27.12 30.73 94.18
CA GLU A 233 -26.43 30.75 95.47
C GLU A 233 -26.66 32.07 96.21
N LYS A 234 -26.62 33.20 95.49
CA LYS A 234 -26.95 34.51 96.05
C LYS A 234 -28.39 34.55 96.56
N ALA A 235 -29.36 34.10 95.76
CA ALA A 235 -30.77 34.06 96.16
C ALA A 235 -30.99 33.17 97.40
N VAL A 236 -30.30 32.03 97.51
CA VAL A 236 -30.34 31.15 98.70
C VAL A 236 -29.76 31.87 99.92
N LYS A 237 -28.63 32.57 99.78
CA LYS A 237 -28.03 33.36 100.86
C LYS A 237 -28.94 34.51 101.30
N ASP A 238 -29.47 35.28 100.37
CA ASP A 238 -30.38 36.41 100.65
C ASP A 238 -31.65 35.91 101.36
N LEU A 239 -32.23 34.78 100.93
CA LEU A 239 -33.36 34.14 101.60
C LEU A 239 -32.99 33.64 103.01
N SER A 240 -31.79 33.11 103.19
CA SER A 240 -31.31 32.70 104.52
C SER A 240 -31.10 33.89 105.46
N GLN A 241 -30.60 35.02 104.94
CA GLN A 241 -30.44 36.28 105.69
C GLN A 241 -31.79 36.87 106.06
N TYR A 242 -32.71 36.98 105.10
CA TYR A 242 -34.08 37.44 105.34
C TYR A 242 -34.79 36.59 106.41
N ASN A 243 -34.66 35.27 106.35
CA ASN A 243 -35.21 34.38 107.38
C ASN A 243 -34.56 34.58 108.75
N ALA A 244 -33.27 34.91 108.82
CA ALA A 244 -32.59 35.21 110.07
C ALA A 244 -33.04 36.55 110.66
N GLU A 245 -33.15 37.59 109.82
CA GLU A 245 -33.68 38.91 110.20
C GLU A 245 -35.14 38.82 110.66
N MET A 246 -35.98 38.07 109.94
CA MET A 246 -37.37 37.84 110.33
C MET A 246 -37.47 37.18 111.70
N LYS A 247 -36.66 36.15 111.98
CA LYS A 247 -36.61 35.51 113.30
C LYS A 247 -36.13 36.45 114.39
N GLU A 248 -35.20 37.36 114.09
CA GLU A 248 -34.74 38.35 115.07
C GLU A 248 -35.82 39.39 115.36
N LEU A 249 -36.52 39.88 114.34
CA LEU A 249 -37.68 40.75 114.51
C LEU A 249 -38.80 40.06 115.30
N GLU A 250 -39.08 38.79 115.03
CA GLU A 250 -40.02 37.99 115.82
C GLU A 250 -39.59 37.89 117.30
N ARG A 251 -38.29 37.72 117.59
CA ARG A 251 -37.77 37.73 118.97
C ARG A 251 -37.92 39.10 119.63
N VAL A 252 -37.61 40.19 118.93
CA VAL A 252 -37.77 41.55 119.44
C VAL A 252 -39.25 41.83 119.73
N ILE A 253 -40.15 41.50 118.81
CA ILE A 253 -41.60 41.63 119.01
C ILE A 253 -42.05 40.77 120.20
N ALA A 254 -41.61 39.52 120.31
CA ALA A 254 -41.97 38.66 121.44
C ALA A 254 -41.46 39.23 122.77
N HIS A 255 -40.25 39.80 122.80
CA HIS A 255 -39.71 40.48 123.96
C HIS A 255 -40.48 41.76 124.30
N GLU A 256 -40.83 42.58 123.30
CA GLU A 256 -41.67 43.78 123.49
C GLU A 256 -43.08 43.43 123.95
N CYS A 257 -43.70 42.38 123.40
CA CYS A 257 -44.98 41.85 123.86
C CYS A 257 -44.87 41.37 125.30
N SER A 258 -43.84 40.59 125.65
CA SER A 258 -43.62 40.14 127.03
C SER A 258 -43.35 41.31 127.98
N LEU A 259 -42.59 42.32 127.55
CA LEU A 259 -42.35 43.54 128.32
C LEU A 259 -43.65 44.34 128.47
N LYS A 260 -44.45 44.47 127.41
CA LYS A 260 -45.74 45.14 127.45
C LYS A 260 -46.71 44.39 128.35
N GLU A 261 -46.77 43.06 128.28
CA GLU A 261 -47.56 42.20 129.17
C GLU A 261 -47.10 42.33 130.63
N PHE A 262 -45.79 42.39 130.88
CA PHE A 262 -45.22 42.63 132.19
C PHE A 262 -45.57 44.04 132.70
N MET A 263 -45.42 45.06 131.86
CA MET A 263 -45.79 46.45 132.16
C MET A 263 -47.29 46.58 132.37
N THR A 264 -48.14 45.93 131.58
CA THR A 264 -49.58 45.90 131.83
C THR A 264 -49.88 45.17 133.13
N THR A 265 -49.22 44.05 133.44
CA THR A 265 -49.43 43.35 134.71
C THR A 265 -48.99 44.19 135.91
N LYS A 266 -47.90 44.96 135.80
CA LYS A 266 -47.40 45.88 136.83
C LYS A 266 -48.19 47.19 136.93
N CYS A 267 -48.68 47.73 135.81
CA CYS A 267 -49.52 48.93 135.77
C CYS A 267 -50.99 48.61 136.11
N SER A 268 -51.47 47.39 135.86
CA SER A 268 -52.77 46.90 136.32
C SER A 268 -52.85 46.80 137.85
N GLU A 269 -51.72 46.78 138.56
CA GLU A 269 -51.69 46.86 140.04
C GLU A 269 -51.65 48.32 140.56
N ARG A 270 -51.54 49.34 139.68
CA ARG A 270 -51.40 50.75 140.10
C ARG A 270 -52.22 51.82 139.35
N SER A 271 -53.04 51.49 138.37
CA SER A 271 -53.95 52.47 137.75
C SER A 271 -55.30 51.88 137.39
N GLY A 272 -56.24 51.95 138.34
CA GLY A 272 -57.63 52.20 137.99
C GLY A 272 -57.81 53.72 137.79
N GLN A 273 -58.67 54.09 136.84
CA GLN A 273 -58.95 55.46 136.36
C GLN A 273 -57.81 56.04 135.52
N ASP A 274 -58.01 56.66 134.36
CA ASP A 274 -59.21 57.30 133.82
C ASP A 274 -59.09 57.38 132.28
N ASP A 275 -60.24 57.44 131.63
CA ASP A 275 -60.44 57.64 130.20
C ASP A 275 -60.01 59.04 129.74
N SER A 276 -59.61 59.18 128.46
CA SER A 276 -60.24 60.12 127.50
C SER A 276 -59.31 60.64 126.39
N HIS A 277 -59.72 60.29 125.17
CA HIS A 277 -59.87 61.11 123.95
C HIS A 277 -58.72 61.96 123.32
N GLU A 278 -58.48 61.61 122.05
CA GLU A 278 -58.50 62.45 120.83
C GLU A 278 -57.40 63.46 120.42
N THR A 279 -57.37 63.62 119.08
CA THR A 279 -56.87 64.73 118.23
C THR A 279 -55.36 64.79 117.98
N GLY A 280 -54.82 65.09 116.78
CA GLY A 280 -55.38 65.55 115.50
C GLY A 280 -54.36 66.48 114.78
N HIS A 281 -54.28 66.36 113.45
CA HIS A 281 -53.93 67.39 112.43
C HIS A 281 -52.51 68.02 112.28
N ARG A 282 -52.06 68.14 111.01
CA ARG A 282 -51.82 69.39 110.19
C ARG A 282 -50.64 69.22 109.19
N GLN A 283 -50.88 69.25 107.86
CA GLN A 283 -50.91 70.40 106.91
C GLN A 283 -49.51 71.00 106.61
N LEU A 284 -49.00 70.87 105.38
CA LEU A 284 -49.11 71.79 104.21
C LEU A 284 -48.17 73.01 104.28
N SER A 285 -47.41 73.25 103.19
CA SER A 285 -47.14 74.54 102.50
C SER A 285 -45.95 74.33 101.53
N GLU A 286 -46.02 74.45 100.20
CA GLU A 286 -46.37 75.54 99.26
C GLU A 286 -45.28 76.62 99.00
N VAL A 287 -45.32 77.18 97.77
CA VAL A 287 -44.64 78.38 97.18
C VAL A 287 -43.42 78.07 96.28
N LYS A 288 -43.50 78.06 94.93
CA LYS A 288 -43.73 79.11 93.87
C LYS A 288 -42.53 80.02 93.55
N GLU A 289 -42.11 80.05 92.27
CA GLU A 289 -41.34 81.13 91.59
C GLU A 289 -41.59 81.11 90.06
N GLN A 290 -42.74 81.66 89.65
CA GLN A 290 -43.00 82.74 88.67
C GLN A 290 -42.01 83.09 87.50
N ARG A 291 -42.49 83.05 86.23
CA ARG A 291 -42.77 84.19 85.29
C ARG A 291 -42.49 83.91 83.78
N ARG A 292 -43.41 84.40 82.92
CA ARG A 292 -43.25 85.23 81.67
C ARG A 292 -44.38 84.89 80.65
N THR A 293 -45.50 85.63 80.64
CA THR A 293 -45.92 86.73 79.72
C THR A 293 -46.46 86.33 78.33
N ASP A 294 -47.79 86.47 78.20
CA ASP A 294 -48.64 87.07 77.15
C ASP A 294 -48.40 86.85 75.65
N SER A 295 -49.37 86.24 74.95
CA SER A 295 -50.24 86.91 73.93
C SER A 295 -51.14 85.90 73.20
N GLY A 296 -52.43 86.21 72.98
CA GLY A 296 -53.31 85.43 72.08
C GLY A 296 -54.76 85.23 72.55
N GLU A 297 -55.50 86.29 72.87
CA GLU A 297 -56.85 86.18 73.44
C GLU A 297 -57.99 85.82 72.44
N GLU A 298 -57.74 85.65 71.14
CA GLU A 298 -58.84 85.39 70.17
C GLU A 298 -59.01 83.92 69.74
N SER A 299 -58.11 83.02 70.17
CA SER A 299 -58.31 81.56 70.01
C SER A 299 -58.90 80.90 71.26
N LEU A 300 -59.03 81.64 72.36
CA LEU A 300 -59.39 81.09 73.65
C LEU A 300 -60.85 80.64 73.72
N ASP A 301 -61.78 81.32 73.06
CA ASP A 301 -63.20 80.97 73.12
C ASP A 301 -63.54 79.72 72.29
N VAL A 302 -62.95 79.56 71.10
CA VAL A 302 -63.11 78.35 70.26
C VAL A 302 -62.37 77.17 70.88
N LEU A 303 -61.18 77.40 71.45
CA LEU A 303 -60.47 76.38 72.19
C LEU A 303 -61.26 76.00 73.44
N LYS A 304 -61.88 76.94 74.19
CA LYS A 304 -62.75 76.66 75.33
C LYS A 304 -63.94 75.79 74.96
N GLU A 305 -64.60 76.09 73.85
CA GLU A 305 -65.79 75.34 73.41
C GLU A 305 -65.45 73.91 72.99
N VAL A 306 -64.30 73.73 72.31
CA VAL A 306 -63.74 72.39 72.02
C VAL A 306 -63.25 71.72 73.30
N PHE A 307 -62.73 72.49 74.26
CA PHE A 307 -62.25 72.00 75.56
C PHE A 307 -63.38 71.47 76.43
N GLU A 308 -64.48 72.21 76.56
CA GLU A 308 -65.67 71.78 77.30
C GLU A 308 -66.27 70.52 76.66
N ARG A 309 -66.24 70.43 75.33
CA ARG A 309 -66.72 69.25 74.59
C ARG A 309 -65.82 68.02 74.80
N ILE A 310 -64.50 68.21 74.95
CA ILE A 310 -63.56 67.12 75.28
C ILE A 310 -63.61 66.78 76.77
N GLN A 311 -63.76 67.76 77.66
CA GLN A 311 -63.92 67.58 79.11
C GLN A 311 -65.19 66.77 79.42
N ALA A 312 -66.31 67.07 78.73
CA ALA A 312 -67.56 66.31 78.85
C ALA A 312 -67.43 64.86 78.36
N MET A 313 -66.56 64.59 77.40
CA MET A 313 -66.34 63.23 76.85
C MET A 313 -65.30 62.42 77.62
N THR A 314 -64.39 63.07 78.35
CA THR A 314 -63.20 62.44 78.95
C THR A 314 -63.21 62.43 80.48
N GLY A 315 -63.95 63.33 81.14
CA GLY A 315 -64.21 63.30 82.59
C GLY A 315 -63.02 63.65 83.50
N GLU A 316 -61.97 64.32 82.99
CA GLU A 316 -60.80 64.74 83.78
C GLU A 316 -60.71 66.27 83.89
N ASP A 317 -60.55 66.80 85.11
CA ASP A 317 -60.66 68.23 85.45
C ASP A 317 -59.34 69.03 85.39
N ASN A 318 -58.21 68.39 85.05
CA ASN A 318 -56.89 69.03 85.01
C ASN A 318 -56.37 69.20 83.58
N LEU A 319 -56.31 70.46 83.12
CA LEU A 319 -55.91 70.89 81.77
C LEU A 319 -54.55 70.31 81.33
N ASP A 320 -53.53 70.41 82.20
CA ASP A 320 -52.16 69.98 81.90
C ASP A 320 -52.06 68.46 81.77
N MET A 321 -52.87 67.72 82.53
CA MET A 321 -52.91 66.25 82.48
C MET A 321 -53.49 65.75 81.15
N LEU A 322 -54.54 66.41 80.66
CA LEU A 322 -55.18 66.05 79.39
C LEU A 322 -54.27 66.32 78.19
N VAL A 323 -53.60 67.48 78.15
CA VAL A 323 -52.63 67.81 77.10
C VAL A 323 -51.44 66.85 77.14
N THR A 324 -50.91 66.57 78.33
CA THR A 324 -49.82 65.59 78.50
C THR A 324 -50.24 64.20 78.01
N ARG A 325 -51.46 63.77 78.34
CA ARG A 325 -52.02 62.49 77.88
C ARG A 325 -52.26 62.48 76.37
N PHE A 326 -52.67 63.59 75.77
CA PHE A 326 -52.85 63.71 74.33
C PHE A 326 -51.51 63.61 73.60
N ILE A 327 -50.49 64.35 74.05
CA ILE A 327 -49.12 64.26 73.50
C ILE A 327 -48.57 62.84 73.64
N GLN A 328 -48.75 62.20 74.80
CA GLN A 328 -48.34 60.80 74.98
C GLN A 328 -49.07 59.83 74.04
N VAL A 329 -50.36 60.06 73.79
CA VAL A 329 -51.15 59.25 72.84
C VAL A 329 -50.74 59.56 71.40
N GLU A 330 -50.40 60.80 71.07
CA GLU A 330 -49.91 61.22 69.76
C GLU A 330 -48.53 60.63 69.48
N ASP A 331 -47.58 60.74 70.42
CA ASP A 331 -46.25 60.14 70.34
C ASP A 331 -46.34 58.62 70.18
N ARG A 332 -47.25 57.97 70.92
CA ARG A 332 -47.52 56.53 70.79
C ARG A 332 -48.09 56.19 69.42
N LYS A 333 -49.01 57.01 68.88
CA LYS A 333 -49.58 56.83 67.54
C LYS A 333 -48.54 57.07 66.45
N PHE A 334 -47.67 58.05 66.62
CA PHE A 334 -46.58 58.35 65.70
C PHE A 334 -45.54 57.22 65.67
N ALA A 335 -45.15 56.71 66.84
CA ALA A 335 -44.29 55.53 66.95
C ALA A 335 -44.94 54.29 66.29
N LEU A 336 -46.24 54.08 66.49
CA LEU A 336 -46.96 52.99 65.85
C LEU A 336 -47.05 53.16 64.33
N PHE A 337 -47.26 54.39 63.84
CA PHE A 337 -47.31 54.68 62.41
C PHE A 337 -45.96 54.43 61.74
N ASN A 338 -44.85 54.85 62.37
CA ASN A 338 -43.51 54.56 61.88
C ASN A 338 -43.22 53.06 61.88
N PHE A 339 -43.62 52.34 62.93
CA PHE A 339 -43.50 50.89 62.98
C PHE A 339 -44.32 50.20 61.88
N VAL A 340 -45.56 50.64 61.63
CA VAL A 340 -46.39 50.10 60.55
C VAL A 340 -45.77 50.38 59.18
N ASN A 341 -45.19 51.55 58.96
CA ASN A 341 -44.49 51.87 57.71
C ASN A 341 -43.23 51.03 57.54
N GLU A 342 -42.44 50.85 58.59
CA GLU A 342 -41.25 49.99 58.56
C GLU A 342 -41.63 48.53 58.26
N GLN A 343 -42.67 48.02 58.92
CA GLN A 343 -43.21 46.68 58.65
C GLN A 343 -43.79 46.56 57.23
N ASN A 344 -44.41 47.62 56.70
CA ASN A 344 -44.91 47.61 55.34
C ASN A 344 -43.78 47.64 54.30
N ASN A 345 -42.71 48.40 54.56
CA ASN A 345 -41.50 48.42 53.73
C ASN A 345 -40.78 47.06 53.76
N GLU A 346 -40.69 46.43 54.94
CA GLU A 346 -40.12 45.09 55.08
C GLU A 346 -40.99 44.05 54.35
N ALA A 347 -42.31 44.16 54.44
CA ALA A 347 -43.24 43.30 53.71
C ALA A 347 -43.14 43.48 52.18
N GLU A 348 -42.91 44.70 51.69
CA GLU A 348 -42.69 44.98 50.26
C GLU A 348 -41.35 44.41 49.80
N ALA A 349 -40.27 44.63 50.55
CA ALA A 349 -38.96 44.04 50.26
C ALA A 349 -39.01 42.50 50.22
N LEU A 350 -39.72 41.88 51.17
CA LEU A 350 -39.92 40.43 51.17
C LEU A 350 -40.75 39.95 49.96
N ARG A 351 -41.78 40.71 49.55
CA ARG A 351 -42.56 40.38 48.33
C ARG A 351 -41.69 40.48 47.08
N ASP A 352 -40.84 41.49 46.97
CA ASP A 352 -39.91 41.65 45.86
C ASP A 352 -38.89 40.51 45.81
N HIS A 353 -38.34 40.11 46.97
CA HIS A 353 -37.47 38.93 47.05
C HIS A 353 -38.19 37.63 46.66
N ILE A 354 -39.45 37.46 47.08
CA ILE A 354 -40.26 36.30 46.66
C ILE A 354 -40.49 36.33 45.15
N SER A 355 -40.80 37.50 44.57
CA SER A 355 -40.99 37.67 43.13
C SER A 355 -39.71 37.34 42.35
N GLN A 356 -38.57 37.84 42.82
CA GLN A 356 -37.27 37.56 42.21
C GLN A 356 -36.92 36.07 42.26
N ILE A 357 -37.13 35.41 43.42
CA ILE A 357 -36.89 33.97 43.55
C ILE A 357 -37.83 33.18 42.64
N GLN A 358 -39.10 33.59 42.52
CA GLN A 358 -40.05 32.93 41.61
C GLN A 358 -39.62 33.08 40.14
N GLU A 359 -39.12 34.25 39.74
CA GLU A 359 -38.60 34.48 38.39
C GLU A 359 -37.36 33.62 38.12
N GLU A 360 -36.42 33.57 39.07
CA GLU A 360 -35.24 32.71 38.98
C GLU A 360 -35.62 31.22 38.89
N MET A 361 -36.59 30.76 39.68
CA MET A 361 -37.11 29.40 39.62
C MET A 361 -37.69 29.07 38.24
N GLU A 362 -38.46 29.98 37.65
CA GLU A 362 -39.04 29.77 36.32
C GLU A 362 -37.96 29.76 35.23
N GLN A 363 -36.96 30.64 35.33
CA GLN A 363 -35.81 30.62 34.42
C GLN A 363 -35.02 29.30 34.52
N PHE A 364 -34.79 28.79 35.73
CA PHE A 364 -34.16 27.49 35.92
C PHE A 364 -35.02 26.35 35.39
N ARG A 365 -36.35 26.41 35.56
CA ARG A 365 -37.28 25.42 35.00
C ARG A 365 -37.22 25.37 33.48
N VAL A 366 -37.25 26.53 32.82
CA VAL A 366 -37.17 26.63 31.34
C VAL A 366 -35.80 26.16 30.84
N LYS A 367 -34.70 26.55 31.49
CA LYS A 367 -33.35 26.08 31.15
C LYS A 367 -33.22 24.56 31.34
N GLY A 368 -33.80 24.01 32.41
CA GLY A 368 -33.83 22.58 32.68
C GLY A 368 -34.57 21.81 31.58
N LEU A 369 -35.76 22.28 31.19
CA LEU A 369 -36.53 21.68 30.08
C LEU A 369 -35.79 21.77 28.75
N GLN A 370 -35.13 22.89 28.44
CA GLN A 370 -34.36 23.03 27.21
C GLN A 370 -33.15 22.09 27.21
N GLN A 371 -32.43 21.96 28.33
CA GLN A 371 -31.32 21.04 28.47
C GLN A 371 -31.77 19.58 28.35
N GLU A 372 -32.90 19.22 28.97
CA GLU A 372 -33.48 17.88 28.86
C GLU A 372 -33.90 17.57 27.42
N HIS A 373 -34.53 18.53 26.72
CA HIS A 373 -34.90 18.39 25.32
C HIS A 373 -33.66 18.20 24.42
N ASN A 374 -32.63 19.02 24.61
CA ASN A 374 -31.37 18.92 23.87
C ASN A 374 -30.68 17.58 24.14
N HIS A 375 -30.63 17.14 25.41
CA HIS A 375 -30.06 15.86 25.79
C HIS A 375 -30.83 14.69 25.16
N ARG A 376 -32.16 14.76 25.13
CA ARG A 376 -33.02 13.76 24.50
C ARG A 376 -32.92 13.76 22.97
N SER A 377 -32.62 14.89 22.35
CA SER A 377 -32.30 14.95 20.91
C SER A 377 -30.97 14.26 20.66
N LEU A 378 -29.92 14.63 21.39
CA LEU A 378 -28.59 14.05 21.24
C LEU A 378 -28.60 12.52 21.48
N LEU A 379 -29.33 12.04 22.49
CA LEU A 379 -29.49 10.60 22.72
C LEU A 379 -30.18 9.89 21.57
N ARG A 380 -31.17 10.52 20.92
CA ARG A 380 -31.82 9.95 19.73
C ARG A 380 -30.87 9.92 18.55
N ASP A 381 -30.11 10.98 18.32
CA ASP A 381 -29.14 11.04 17.22
C ASP A 381 -28.04 9.98 17.39
N ILE A 382 -27.56 9.77 18.63
CA ILE A 382 -26.59 8.71 18.95
C ILE A 382 -27.20 7.31 18.77
N ASP A 383 -28.45 7.09 19.20
CA ASP A 383 -29.15 5.81 19.02
C ASP A 383 -29.39 5.48 17.53
N GLU A 384 -29.68 6.50 16.71
CA GLU A 384 -29.81 6.35 15.26
C GLU A 384 -28.48 6.02 14.59
N GLN A 385 -27.40 6.72 14.95
CA GLN A 385 -26.05 6.40 14.48
C GLN A 385 -25.58 5.01 14.92
N GLN A 386 -25.93 4.59 16.13
CA GLN A 386 -25.63 3.25 16.62
C GLN A 386 -26.34 2.19 15.77
N LYS A 387 -27.65 2.37 15.51
CA LYS A 387 -28.42 1.44 14.66
C LYS A 387 -27.89 1.39 13.23
N GLU A 388 -27.53 2.52 12.65
CA GLU A 388 -26.95 2.56 11.30
C GLU A 388 -25.62 1.79 11.26
N THR A 389 -24.77 1.98 12.26
CA THR A 389 -23.48 1.27 12.37
C THR A 389 -23.68 -0.22 12.62
N GLU A 390 -24.67 -0.60 13.45
CA GLU A 390 -25.03 -2.01 13.69
C GLU A 390 -25.53 -2.67 12.41
N CYS A 391 -26.42 -2.03 11.63
CA CYS A 391 -26.85 -2.56 10.33
C CYS A 391 -25.67 -2.72 9.35
N GLN A 392 -24.77 -1.73 9.27
CA GLN A 392 -23.57 -1.85 8.42
C GLN A 392 -22.66 -3.01 8.86
N ALA A 393 -22.48 -3.21 10.17
CA ALA A 393 -21.70 -4.31 10.71
C ALA A 393 -22.35 -5.68 10.38
N GLU A 394 -23.67 -5.79 10.52
CA GLU A 394 -24.43 -7.00 10.12
C GLU A 394 -24.28 -7.29 8.63
N ASP A 395 -24.34 -6.26 7.77
CA ASP A 395 -24.14 -6.42 6.33
C ASP A 395 -22.73 -6.92 6.00
N TYR A 396 -21.69 -6.37 6.63
CA TYR A 396 -20.31 -6.85 6.45
C TYR A 396 -20.10 -8.26 6.99
N GLU A 397 -20.70 -8.62 8.11
CA GLU A 397 -20.67 -9.98 8.67
C GLU A 397 -21.35 -10.98 7.72
N ASN A 398 -22.51 -10.59 7.16
CA ASN A 398 -23.21 -11.38 6.16
C ASN A 398 -22.34 -11.59 4.91
N GLN A 399 -21.70 -10.53 4.38
CA GLN A 399 -20.78 -10.62 3.24
C GLN A 399 -19.58 -11.53 3.56
N ALA A 400 -18.95 -11.36 4.72
CA ALA A 400 -17.85 -12.20 5.16
C ALA A 400 -18.26 -13.68 5.28
N SER A 401 -19.47 -13.96 5.76
CA SER A 401 -20.02 -15.32 5.85
C SER A 401 -20.22 -15.95 4.47
N ILE A 402 -20.68 -15.17 3.48
CA ILE A 402 -20.87 -15.63 2.09
C ILE A 402 -19.50 -15.91 1.46
N ILE A 403 -18.54 -15.00 1.60
CA ILE A 403 -17.18 -15.18 1.07
C ILE A 403 -16.52 -16.40 1.72
N SER A 404 -16.67 -16.59 3.03
CA SER A 404 -16.12 -17.76 3.74
C SER A 404 -16.69 -19.06 3.21
N LYS A 405 -18.02 -19.13 2.95
CA LYS A 405 -18.66 -20.30 2.32
C LYS A 405 -18.10 -20.60 0.93
N ILE A 406 -17.96 -19.57 0.09
CA ILE A 406 -17.37 -19.72 -1.26
C ILE A 406 -15.93 -20.23 -1.15
N LEU A 407 -15.16 -19.68 -0.21
CA LEU A 407 -13.76 -20.06 -0.01
C LEU A 407 -13.65 -21.51 0.48
N ASP A 408 -14.55 -21.96 1.34
CA ASP A 408 -14.63 -23.36 1.76
C ASP A 408 -15.03 -24.30 0.61
N GLU A 409 -15.95 -23.90 -0.26
CA GLU A 409 -16.26 -24.65 -1.49
C GLU A 409 -15.02 -24.79 -2.39
N ILE A 410 -14.26 -23.70 -2.58
CA ILE A 410 -13.01 -23.71 -3.34
C ILE A 410 -11.97 -24.63 -2.68
N LYS A 411 -11.77 -24.54 -1.36
CA LYS A 411 -10.86 -25.45 -0.61
C LYS A 411 -11.22 -26.91 -0.89
N THR A 412 -12.50 -27.23 -0.83
CA THR A 412 -13.01 -28.59 -1.06
C THR A 412 -12.79 -29.04 -2.51
N GLY A 413 -13.03 -28.14 -3.48
CA GLY A 413 -12.80 -28.38 -4.91
C GLY A 413 -11.32 -28.61 -5.23
N VAL A 414 -10.43 -27.76 -4.71
CA VAL A 414 -8.97 -27.90 -4.88
C VAL A 414 -8.49 -29.21 -4.25
N ASN A 415 -8.97 -29.57 -3.05
CA ASN A 415 -8.60 -30.83 -2.41
C ASN A 415 -9.04 -32.05 -3.24
N SER A 416 -10.24 -32.00 -3.83
CA SER A 416 -10.76 -33.04 -4.72
C SER A 416 -9.89 -33.20 -5.97
N ILE A 417 -9.50 -32.09 -6.61
CA ILE A 417 -8.63 -32.12 -7.80
C ILE A 417 -7.24 -32.62 -7.43
N PHE A 418 -6.64 -32.09 -6.35
CA PHE A 418 -5.34 -32.50 -5.85
C PHE A 418 -5.27 -34.00 -5.57
N SER A 419 -6.33 -34.55 -4.96
CA SER A 419 -6.44 -35.99 -4.69
C SER A 419 -6.62 -36.81 -5.97
N LYS A 420 -7.42 -36.35 -6.93
CA LYS A 420 -7.64 -37.06 -8.21
C LYS A 420 -6.43 -37.06 -9.13
N MET A 421 -5.63 -36.01 -9.09
CA MET A 421 -4.43 -35.86 -9.90
C MET A 421 -3.19 -36.55 -9.30
N GLU A 422 -3.34 -37.18 -8.12
CA GLU A 422 -2.25 -37.81 -7.37
C GLU A 422 -1.04 -36.87 -7.21
N CYS A 423 -1.32 -35.59 -6.92
CA CYS A 423 -0.26 -34.60 -6.71
C CYS A 423 0.58 -34.95 -5.48
N ASP A 424 1.90 -34.79 -5.58
CA ASP A 424 2.85 -35.19 -4.53
C ASP A 424 2.65 -34.35 -3.25
N HIS A 425 2.06 -34.97 -2.21
CA HIS A 425 1.79 -34.32 -0.93
C HIS A 425 3.09 -33.95 -0.17
N SER A 426 4.18 -34.69 -0.42
CA SER A 426 5.47 -34.54 0.27
C SER A 426 6.13 -33.19 0.02
N VAL A 427 5.95 -32.59 -1.17
CA VAL A 427 6.56 -31.28 -1.51
C VAL A 427 5.96 -30.15 -0.66
N ILE A 428 4.66 -30.27 -0.35
CA ILE A 428 3.94 -29.32 0.49
C ILE A 428 4.24 -29.58 1.96
N GLU A 429 4.28 -30.85 2.36
CA GLU A 429 4.52 -31.27 3.74
C GLU A 429 5.93 -30.90 4.23
N ASP A 430 6.94 -30.98 3.34
CA ASP A 430 8.32 -30.52 3.60
C ASP A 430 8.44 -28.99 3.69
N MET A 431 7.59 -28.24 2.95
CA MET A 431 7.67 -26.77 2.87
C MET A 431 6.85 -26.06 3.95
N LEU A 432 5.73 -26.65 4.35
CA LEU A 432 4.77 -26.05 5.30
C LEU A 432 4.77 -26.72 6.68
N GLY A 433 5.38 -27.91 6.81
CA GLY A 433 5.56 -28.61 8.08
C GLY A 433 4.26 -29.16 8.67
N SER A 434 4.04 -30.48 8.55
CA SER A 434 3.02 -31.31 9.24
C SER A 434 1.56 -30.79 9.34
N SER A 435 1.19 -29.66 8.74
CA SER A 435 -0.19 -29.20 8.68
C SER A 435 -0.87 -29.88 7.50
N THR A 436 -1.34 -31.10 7.73
CA THR A 436 -2.19 -31.85 6.80
C THR A 436 -3.54 -31.15 6.67
N GLY A 437 -3.64 -30.20 5.74
CA GLY A 437 -4.89 -29.49 5.43
C GLY A 437 -4.69 -28.26 4.55
N ILE A 438 -5.65 -28.03 3.64
CA ILE A 438 -5.72 -26.82 2.82
C ILE A 438 -6.30 -25.68 3.69
N SER A 439 -5.46 -24.70 4.01
CA SER A 439 -5.75 -23.47 4.74
C SER A 439 -5.70 -22.28 3.78
N GLU A 440 -6.34 -21.17 4.14
CA GLU A 440 -6.42 -19.95 3.30
C GLU A 440 -5.05 -19.43 2.87
N ASN A 441 -4.06 -19.57 3.75
CA ASN A 441 -2.68 -19.15 3.48
C ASN A 441 -1.93 -20.09 2.52
N ASN A 442 -2.39 -21.34 2.37
CA ASN A 442 -1.70 -22.36 1.58
C ASN A 442 -2.47 -22.76 0.30
N ILE A 443 -3.74 -22.37 0.14
CA ILE A 443 -4.56 -22.64 -1.07
C ILE A 443 -3.81 -22.30 -2.35
N MET A 444 -3.13 -21.15 -2.39
CA MET A 444 -2.36 -20.73 -3.56
C MET A 444 -1.19 -21.67 -3.88
N SER A 445 -0.53 -22.22 -2.86
CA SER A 445 0.54 -23.20 -3.04
C SER A 445 -0.01 -24.54 -3.57
N TYR A 446 -1.16 -25.00 -3.06
CA TYR A 446 -1.84 -26.18 -3.59
C TYR A 446 -2.26 -26.00 -5.06
N LEU A 447 -2.83 -24.84 -5.41
CA LEU A 447 -3.20 -24.49 -6.78
C LEU A 447 -1.98 -24.46 -7.72
N GLY A 448 -0.86 -23.89 -7.30
CA GLY A 448 0.37 -23.89 -8.11
C GLY A 448 0.91 -25.29 -8.38
N LEU A 449 0.77 -26.23 -7.44
CA LEU A 449 1.16 -27.64 -7.66
C LEU A 449 0.19 -28.38 -8.56
N VAL A 450 -1.12 -28.12 -8.42
CA VAL A 450 -2.13 -28.61 -9.37
C VAL A 450 -1.84 -28.09 -10.77
N GLU A 451 -1.49 -26.82 -10.92
CA GLU A 451 -1.10 -26.21 -12.20
C GLU A 451 0.13 -26.91 -12.79
N GLN A 452 1.18 -27.12 -11.99
CA GLN A 452 2.40 -27.81 -12.44
C GLN A 452 2.09 -29.23 -12.95
N LYS A 453 1.36 -30.03 -12.16
CA LYS A 453 0.98 -31.39 -12.56
C LYS A 453 0.05 -31.39 -13.77
N THR A 454 -0.86 -30.41 -13.87
CA THR A 454 -1.74 -30.26 -15.04
C THR A 454 -0.91 -29.99 -16.30
N ASN A 455 0.06 -29.08 -16.22
CA ASN A 455 0.96 -28.79 -17.34
C ASN A 455 1.84 -29.99 -17.73
N GLU A 456 2.31 -30.77 -16.75
CA GLU A 456 3.04 -32.03 -17.01
C GLU A 456 2.16 -33.03 -17.78
N LEU A 457 0.92 -33.27 -17.31
CA LEU A 457 -0.04 -34.16 -17.98
C LEU A 457 -0.42 -33.66 -19.38
N LEU A 458 -0.61 -32.34 -19.54
CA LEU A 458 -0.88 -31.74 -20.84
C LEU A 458 0.28 -31.94 -21.82
N THR A 459 1.52 -31.85 -21.34
CA THR A 459 2.72 -32.08 -22.14
C THR A 459 2.83 -33.54 -22.57
N ILE A 460 2.47 -34.48 -21.69
CA ILE A 460 2.42 -35.91 -22.00
C ILE A 460 1.32 -36.18 -23.05
N GLN A 461 0.13 -35.60 -22.89
CA GLN A 461 -0.96 -35.73 -23.85
C GLN A 461 -0.56 -35.17 -25.22
N ALA A 462 0.01 -33.96 -25.26
CA ALA A 462 0.58 -33.33 -26.46
C ALA A 462 1.59 -34.24 -27.17
N PHE A 463 2.44 -34.93 -26.41
CA PHE A 463 3.39 -35.90 -26.95
C PHE A 463 2.72 -37.16 -27.51
N LEU A 464 1.69 -37.68 -26.84
CA LEU A 464 0.93 -38.84 -27.32
C LEU A 464 0.15 -38.51 -28.60
N ASP A 465 -0.53 -37.36 -28.65
CA ASP A 465 -1.25 -36.88 -29.83
C ASP A 465 -0.29 -36.65 -31.02
N SER A 466 0.97 -36.30 -30.78
CA SER A 466 1.99 -36.20 -31.84
C SER A 466 2.42 -37.54 -32.44
N LYS A 467 2.14 -38.65 -31.74
CA LYS A 467 2.47 -40.02 -32.19
C LYS A 467 1.30 -40.73 -32.88
N ASP A 468 0.08 -40.26 -32.69
CA ASP A 468 -1.09 -40.80 -33.38
C ASP A 468 -1.14 -40.31 -34.83
N LEU A 469 -0.74 -41.20 -35.75
CA LEU A 469 -0.67 -40.96 -37.20
C LEU A 469 -2.04 -40.78 -37.89
N GLU A 470 -3.15 -40.95 -37.16
CA GLU A 470 -4.52 -40.85 -37.70
C GLU A 470 -5.17 -39.47 -37.53
N LYS A 471 -4.58 -38.55 -36.74
CA LYS A 471 -5.10 -37.19 -36.55
C LYS A 471 -4.23 -36.16 -37.26
N ASP A 472 -4.86 -35.24 -37.99
CA ASP A 472 -4.19 -34.09 -38.64
C ASP A 472 -3.48 -33.23 -37.58
N TYR A 473 -2.18 -33.44 -37.42
CA TYR A 473 -1.38 -32.77 -36.41
C TYR A 473 -1.11 -31.31 -36.79
N ASN A 474 -1.67 -30.37 -36.04
CA ASN A 474 -1.50 -28.94 -36.27
C ASN A 474 -0.70 -28.28 -35.13
N PRO A 475 0.53 -27.80 -35.38
CA PRO A 475 1.42 -27.27 -34.32
C PRO A 475 0.88 -26.02 -33.63
N LYS A 476 -0.06 -25.30 -34.25
CA LYS A 476 -0.73 -24.14 -33.63
C LYS A 476 -1.72 -24.53 -32.54
N ASP A 477 -2.36 -25.70 -32.65
CA ASP A 477 -3.35 -26.15 -31.69
C ASP A 477 -2.67 -26.79 -30.46
N LEU A 478 -1.49 -27.39 -30.65
CA LEU A 478 -0.59 -27.82 -29.57
C LEU A 478 -0.13 -26.65 -28.68
N ALA A 479 0.27 -25.53 -29.30
CA ALA A 479 0.70 -24.33 -28.58
C ALA A 479 -0.45 -23.72 -27.77
N LYS A 480 -1.69 -23.75 -28.31
CA LYS A 480 -2.89 -23.32 -27.59
C LYS A 480 -3.21 -24.24 -26.42
N PHE A 481 -3.11 -25.56 -26.61
CA PHE A 481 -3.31 -26.54 -25.55
C PHE A 481 -2.33 -26.30 -24.40
N LEU A 482 -1.02 -26.24 -24.69
CA LEU A 482 0.04 -25.99 -23.69
C LEU A 482 -0.05 -24.64 -22.98
N LEU A 483 -0.72 -23.64 -23.58
CA LEU A 483 -1.04 -22.35 -22.96
C LEU A 483 -2.35 -22.37 -22.15
N GLY A 484 -2.96 -23.55 -21.94
CA GLY A 484 -4.23 -23.72 -21.23
C GLY A 484 -5.46 -23.25 -22.01
N GLN A 485 -5.31 -22.88 -23.28
CA GLN A 485 -6.40 -22.42 -24.14
C GLN A 485 -6.98 -23.59 -24.93
N ASN A 486 -7.81 -24.38 -24.24
CA ASN A 486 -8.52 -25.48 -24.85
C ASN A 486 -9.70 -24.93 -25.70
N PRO A 487 -9.76 -25.14 -27.03
CA PRO A 487 -10.80 -24.57 -27.87
C PRO A 487 -12.21 -25.10 -27.55
N GLU A 488 -12.32 -26.29 -26.95
CA GLU A 488 -13.62 -26.87 -26.52
C GLU A 488 -14.15 -26.26 -25.21
N LEU A 489 -13.27 -25.78 -24.32
CA LEU A 489 -13.68 -25.11 -23.07
C LEU A 489 -14.02 -23.63 -23.28
N LEU A 490 -13.52 -22.99 -24.34
CA LEU A 490 -13.94 -21.64 -24.74
C LEU A 490 -15.37 -21.60 -25.30
N GLN A 491 -15.97 -22.75 -25.63
CA GLN A 491 -17.40 -22.85 -25.99
C GLN A 491 -18.32 -22.97 -24.77
N GLN A 492 -17.80 -23.41 -23.62
CA GLN A 492 -18.53 -23.31 -22.37
C GLN A 492 -18.31 -21.91 -21.79
N ASN A 493 -19.23 -21.00 -22.15
CA ASN A 493 -19.43 -19.78 -21.40
C ASN A 493 -19.73 -20.16 -19.94
N ILE A 494 -18.69 -20.25 -19.10
CA ILE A 494 -18.87 -20.15 -17.65
C ILE A 494 -19.29 -18.70 -17.42
N SER A 495 -20.60 -18.46 -17.47
CA SER A 495 -21.19 -17.21 -17.03
C SER A 495 -21.06 -17.18 -15.51
N ILE A 496 -19.88 -16.77 -15.03
CA ILE A 496 -19.76 -16.20 -13.70
C ILE A 496 -20.44 -14.84 -13.82
N GLN A 497 -21.74 -14.79 -13.56
CA GLN A 497 -22.43 -13.53 -13.39
C GLN A 497 -21.73 -12.81 -12.23
N PRO A 498 -21.18 -11.60 -12.43
CA PRO A 498 -20.96 -10.71 -11.31
C PRO A 498 -22.32 -10.52 -10.67
N ALA A 499 -22.41 -10.65 -9.34
CA ALA A 499 -23.65 -10.44 -8.62
C ALA A 499 -24.26 -9.10 -9.05
N VAL A 500 -25.37 -9.18 -9.79
CA VAL A 500 -26.24 -8.06 -10.10
C VAL A 500 -26.88 -7.69 -8.77
N ASN A 501 -26.36 -6.64 -8.14
CA ASN A 501 -27.07 -5.70 -7.28
C ASN A 501 -26.14 -4.53 -6.91
N SER A 502 -25.57 -3.88 -7.92
CA SER A 502 -25.17 -2.48 -7.79
C SER A 502 -26.42 -1.63 -8.03
N ALA A 503 -27.16 -1.39 -6.96
CA ALA A 503 -28.03 -0.23 -6.90
C ALA A 503 -27.16 1.01 -7.19
N GLU A 504 -27.59 1.79 -8.18
CA GLU A 504 -27.20 3.16 -8.50
C GLU A 504 -26.12 3.78 -7.59
N TYR A 505 -24.85 3.55 -7.92
CA TYR A 505 -23.76 4.42 -7.49
C TYR A 505 -22.99 4.86 -8.74
N ASP A 506 -22.93 6.17 -8.91
CA ASP A 506 -22.20 6.91 -9.96
C ASP A 506 -20.75 6.39 -10.07
N GLU A 507 -20.45 5.70 -11.18
CA GLU A 507 -19.09 5.40 -11.59
C GLU A 507 -18.46 6.66 -12.23
N GLU A 508 -17.79 7.48 -11.42
CA GLU A 508 -16.65 8.26 -11.90
C GLU A 508 -15.33 7.65 -11.39
N GLU A 509 -14.66 6.94 -12.30
CA GLU A 509 -13.21 6.90 -12.50
C GLU A 509 -12.31 7.00 -11.25
N SER A 510 -11.83 5.86 -10.75
CA SER A 510 -10.46 5.77 -10.23
C SER A 510 -9.85 4.39 -10.49
N VAL A 511 -9.29 4.22 -11.69
CA VAL A 511 -8.25 3.22 -11.90
C VAL A 511 -7.00 3.74 -11.19
N VAL A 512 -6.79 3.27 -9.98
CA VAL A 512 -5.56 3.50 -9.21
C VAL A 512 -4.43 2.75 -9.93
N THR A 513 -3.75 3.44 -10.84
CA THR A 513 -2.39 3.06 -11.28
C THR A 513 -1.39 3.74 -10.36
N ASP A 514 -0.35 2.99 -9.96
CA ASP A 514 0.81 3.29 -9.08
C ASP A 514 1.60 4.62 -9.32
N GLU A 515 1.08 5.58 -10.08
CA GLU A 515 1.76 6.82 -10.48
C GLU A 515 1.44 8.04 -9.58
N GLU A 516 0.60 7.90 -8.54
CA GLU A 516 0.17 9.05 -7.69
C GLU A 516 1.09 9.40 -6.51
N GLU A 517 2.24 8.72 -6.33
CA GLU A 517 3.20 9.04 -5.26
C GLU A 517 4.26 10.09 -5.63
N ARG A 518 4.15 10.79 -6.77
CA ARG A 518 5.09 11.88 -7.13
C ARG A 518 4.47 13.27 -7.00
N PRO A 519 5.14 14.25 -6.35
CA PRO A 519 4.63 15.61 -6.29
C PRO A 519 4.49 16.22 -7.70
N LEU A 520 3.26 16.57 -8.06
CA LEU A 520 2.88 17.12 -9.36
C LEU A 520 3.53 18.50 -9.60
N SER A 521 4.04 18.73 -10.81
CA SER A 521 4.55 20.04 -11.22
C SER A 521 3.41 21.06 -11.36
N GLN A 522 3.67 22.35 -11.09
CA GLN A 522 2.67 23.43 -11.19
C GLN A 522 1.93 23.45 -12.54
N GLY A 523 2.62 23.09 -13.64
CA GLY A 523 2.02 23.01 -14.97
C GLY A 523 1.10 21.79 -15.19
N GLU A 524 1.33 20.70 -14.48
CA GLU A 524 0.48 19.49 -14.51
C GLU A 524 -0.77 19.69 -13.67
N LEU A 525 -0.62 20.28 -12.48
CA LEU A 525 -1.74 20.64 -11.62
C LEU A 525 -2.71 21.60 -12.33
N ARG A 526 -2.19 22.62 -13.02
CA ARG A 526 -3.02 23.56 -13.78
C ARG A 526 -3.78 22.88 -14.93
N ARG A 527 -3.18 21.91 -15.61
CA ARG A 527 -3.85 21.13 -16.67
C ARG A 527 -4.96 20.23 -16.10
N ARG A 528 -4.72 19.59 -14.96
CA ARG A 528 -5.70 18.72 -14.30
C ARG A 528 -6.89 19.52 -13.76
N ILE A 529 -6.65 20.70 -13.18
CA ILE A 529 -7.71 21.63 -12.76
C ILE A 529 -8.53 22.11 -13.96
N MET A 530 -7.88 22.52 -15.06
CA MET A 530 -8.62 22.95 -16.26
C MET A 530 -9.48 21.82 -16.85
N LYS A 531 -8.99 20.57 -16.83
CA LYS A 531 -9.77 19.40 -17.29
C LYS A 531 -10.97 19.13 -16.38
N ALA A 532 -10.79 19.23 -15.06
CA ALA A 532 -11.88 19.07 -14.09
C ALA A 532 -12.94 20.18 -14.22
N VAL A 533 -12.53 21.43 -14.45
CA VAL A 533 -13.47 22.54 -14.68
C VAL A 533 -14.26 22.32 -15.98
N LEU A 534 -13.62 21.89 -17.06
CA LEU A 534 -14.29 21.58 -18.32
C LEU A 534 -15.28 20.41 -18.20
N GLN A 535 -14.92 19.36 -17.45
CA GLN A 535 -15.85 18.26 -17.17
C GLN A 535 -17.04 18.74 -16.36
N LYS A 536 -16.83 19.56 -15.33
CA LYS A 536 -17.90 20.13 -14.49
C LYS A 536 -18.84 21.06 -15.28
N GLU A 537 -18.30 21.87 -16.19
CA GLU A 537 -19.10 22.69 -17.10
C GLU A 537 -19.93 21.83 -18.07
N SER A 538 -19.37 20.71 -18.57
CA SER A 538 -20.08 19.80 -19.48
C SER A 538 -21.22 19.04 -18.80
N SER A 539 -21.04 18.61 -17.55
CA SER A 539 -22.08 17.94 -16.77
C SER A 539 -23.18 18.90 -16.31
N VAL A 540 -22.86 20.16 -16.02
CA VAL A 540 -23.86 21.22 -15.80
C VAL A 540 -24.69 21.49 -17.07
N GLN A 541 -24.06 21.54 -18.25
CA GLN A 541 -24.79 21.70 -19.52
C GLN A 541 -25.69 20.49 -19.82
N GLN A 542 -25.23 19.27 -19.52
CA GLN A 542 -26.07 18.07 -19.66
C GLN A 542 -27.26 18.08 -18.69
N ALA A 543 -27.09 18.53 -17.45
CA ALA A 543 -28.18 18.68 -16.49
C ALA A 543 -29.23 19.71 -16.96
N VAL A 544 -28.80 20.84 -17.53
CA VAL A 544 -29.69 21.87 -18.09
C VAL A 544 -30.46 21.33 -19.30
N THR A 545 -29.84 20.51 -20.16
CA THR A 545 -30.53 19.85 -21.29
C THR A 545 -31.52 18.76 -20.86
N LYS A 546 -31.25 18.05 -19.75
CA LYS A 546 -32.21 17.09 -19.17
C LYS A 546 -33.42 17.80 -18.55
N ALA A 547 -33.21 18.90 -17.83
CA ALA A 547 -34.30 19.70 -17.24
C ALA A 547 -35.24 20.30 -18.30
N SER A 548 -34.69 20.75 -19.43
CA SER A 548 -35.47 21.30 -20.55
C SER A 548 -36.26 20.24 -21.32
N LYS A 549 -35.76 18.99 -21.42
CA LYS A 549 -36.53 17.86 -21.97
C LYS A 549 -37.68 17.43 -21.08
N ILE A 550 -37.52 17.46 -19.76
CA ILE A 550 -38.58 17.12 -18.80
C ILE A 550 -39.72 18.16 -18.88
N ASN A 551 -39.41 19.45 -19.02
CA ASN A 551 -40.43 20.48 -19.20
C ASN A 551 -41.22 20.33 -20.51
N GLN A 552 -40.59 19.94 -21.62
CA GLN A 552 -41.31 19.68 -22.89
C GLN A 552 -42.23 18.45 -22.79
N GLN A 553 -41.89 17.46 -21.95
CA GLN A 553 -42.69 16.26 -21.75
C GLN A 553 -43.93 16.54 -20.87
N PHE A 554 -43.81 17.46 -19.91
CA PHE A 554 -44.94 17.91 -19.10
C PHE A 554 -45.94 18.80 -19.87
N ASP A 555 -45.47 19.64 -20.79
CA ASP A 555 -46.38 20.43 -21.66
C ASP A 555 -47.12 19.55 -22.68
N GLY A 556 -46.48 18.49 -23.19
CA GLY A 556 -47.13 17.51 -24.07
C GLY A 556 -48.25 16.71 -23.37
N GLN A 557 -48.10 16.42 -22.07
CA GLN A 557 -49.13 15.74 -21.28
C GLN A 557 -50.30 16.65 -20.89
N ARG A 558 -50.08 17.96 -20.74
CA ARG A 558 -51.16 18.92 -20.50
C ARG A 558 -52.06 19.11 -21.73
N HIS A 559 -51.49 19.18 -22.93
CA HIS A 559 -52.30 19.24 -24.16
C HIS A 559 -53.08 17.94 -24.44
N SER A 560 -52.56 16.77 -24.05
CA SER A 560 -53.29 15.50 -24.21
C SER A 560 -54.48 15.34 -23.25
N LEU A 561 -54.54 16.08 -22.15
CA LEU A 561 -55.64 16.02 -21.18
C LEU A 561 -56.76 17.03 -21.48
N GLU A 562 -56.47 18.11 -22.21
CA GLU A 562 -57.49 19.08 -22.65
C GLU A 562 -58.29 18.56 -23.87
N ASP A 563 -57.68 17.77 -24.77
CA ASP A 563 -58.39 17.19 -25.94
C ASP A 563 -59.28 15.97 -25.60
N ALA A 564 -59.22 15.45 -24.37
CA ALA A 564 -60.04 14.32 -23.92
C ALA A 564 -61.37 14.74 -23.25
N LEU A 565 -61.68 16.04 -23.21
CA LEU A 565 -62.85 16.60 -22.53
C LEU A 565 -63.76 17.47 -23.42
N ILE A 566 -63.71 17.28 -24.75
CA ILE A 566 -64.67 17.85 -25.71
C ILE A 566 -65.48 16.75 -26.39
#